data_AF-A0A0S7BFB4-F1
#
_entry.id   AF-A0A0S7BFB4-F1
#
_cell.length_a   1.000
_cell.length_b   1.000
_cell.length_c   1.000
_cell.angle_alpha   90.00
_cell.angle_beta   90.00
_cell.angle_gamma   90.00
#
_symmetry.space_group_name_H-M   'P 1'
#
loop_
_entity.id
_entity.type
_entity.pdbx_description
1 polymer ?
#
loop_
_entity_poly.entity_id
_entity_poly.type
_entity_poly.pdbx_seq_one_letter_code
_entity_poly.pdbx_strand_id
1 'polypeptide(L)'
;MTKERTEAFIKWLDYELARNHLTDHQLAKLAGMSHSVFSRARKGFLPKWQACAKIASTLHVNPVVVFMAAGLIPPSPDLDTEFERLKYIYGLTSAGNRHKIVKVAEIIVDED
;
A
#
# COMPACT_ATOMS: atom_id res chain seq x y z
N MET A 1 16.99 -10.34 -9.86
CA MET A 1 15.68 -9.68 -9.64
C MET A 1 15.27 -9.10 -10.99
N THR A 2 14.05 -9.35 -11.48
CA THR A 2 13.67 -8.96 -12.84
C THR A 2 13.32 -7.48 -12.91
N LYS A 3 13.66 -6.83 -14.03
CA LYS A 3 13.34 -5.43 -14.32
C LYS A 3 11.84 -5.14 -14.15
N GLU A 4 11.01 -6.09 -14.57
CA GLU A 4 9.54 -6.06 -14.45
C GLU A 4 9.06 -5.91 -12.99
N ARG A 5 9.69 -6.59 -12.03
CA ARG A 5 9.30 -6.48 -10.60
C ARG A 5 9.60 -5.10 -10.04
N THR A 6 10.73 -4.52 -10.43
CA THR A 6 11.07 -3.15 -10.05
C THR A 6 10.05 -2.17 -10.61
N GLU A 7 9.70 -2.30 -11.89
CA GLU A 7 8.71 -1.44 -12.54
C GLU A 7 7.33 -1.57 -11.89
N ALA A 8 6.92 -2.79 -11.53
CA ALA A 8 5.68 -3.02 -10.79
C ALA A 8 5.67 -2.33 -9.42
N PHE A 9 6.76 -2.44 -8.65
CA PHE A 9 6.88 -1.75 -7.36
C PHE A 9 6.83 -0.22 -7.52
N ILE A 10 7.57 0.33 -8.49
CA ILE A 10 7.61 1.78 -8.75
C ILE A 10 6.21 2.26 -9.16
N LYS A 11 5.54 1.56 -10.08
CA LYS A 11 4.18 1.90 -10.49
C LYS A 11 3.19 1.90 -9.32
N TRP A 12 3.27 0.86 -8.47
CA TRP A 12 2.46 0.80 -7.25
C TRP A 12 2.77 1.97 -6.30
N LEU A 13 4.05 2.26 -6.06
CA LEU A 13 4.47 3.34 -5.18
C LEU A 13 4.00 4.72 -5.70
N ASP A 14 4.11 4.98 -7.00
CA ASP A 14 3.66 6.23 -7.62
C ASP A 14 2.15 6.42 -7.48
N TYR A 15 1.39 5.34 -7.67
CA TYR A 15 -0.05 5.36 -7.47
C TYR A 15 -0.42 5.70 -6.01
N GLU A 16 0.22 5.07 -5.03
CA GLU A 16 -0.04 5.36 -3.61
C GLU A 16 0.39 6.78 -3.23
N LEU A 17 1.54 7.25 -3.72
CA LEU A 17 2.02 8.61 -3.48
C LEU A 17 1.06 9.65 -4.07
N ALA A 18 0.58 9.44 -5.30
CA ALA A 18 -0.39 10.32 -5.94
C ALA A 18 -1.71 10.37 -5.16
N ARG A 19 -2.25 9.22 -4.74
CA ARG A 19 -3.48 9.12 -3.93
C ARG A 19 -3.38 9.88 -2.60
N ASN A 20 -2.20 9.87 -1.98
CA ASN A 20 -1.97 10.52 -0.70
C ASN A 20 -1.40 11.94 -0.82
N HIS A 21 -1.24 12.46 -2.05
CA HIS A 21 -0.59 13.74 -2.34
C HIS A 21 0.80 13.88 -1.72
N LEU A 22 1.58 12.79 -1.74
CA LEU A 22 2.91 12.70 -1.17
C LEU A 22 3.99 12.63 -2.25
N THR A 23 5.17 13.13 -1.90
CA THR A 23 6.44 12.88 -2.61
C THR A 23 7.25 11.81 -1.89
N ASP A 24 8.23 11.19 -2.59
CA ASP A 24 9.20 10.27 -1.98
C ASP A 24 9.84 10.86 -0.70
N HIS A 25 10.15 12.16 -0.74
CA HIS A 25 10.74 12.87 0.40
C HIS A 25 9.79 12.95 1.59
N GLN A 26 8.54 13.35 1.35
CA GLN A 26 7.52 13.43 2.41
C GLN A 26 7.23 12.05 3.01
N LEU A 27 7.10 11.02 2.17
CA LEU A 27 6.89 9.65 2.64
C LEU A 27 8.06 9.17 3.51
N ALA A 28 9.32 9.42 3.11
CA ALA A 28 10.49 9.09 3.95
C ALA A 28 10.46 9.78 5.31
N LYS A 29 10.13 11.08 5.32
CA LYS A 29 10.01 11.86 6.55
C LYS A 29 8.92 11.30 7.48
N LEU A 30 7.73 11.05 6.94
CA LEU A 30 6.60 10.49 7.70
C LEU A 30 6.88 9.08 8.22
N ALA A 31 7.59 8.26 7.45
CA ALA A 31 7.94 6.90 7.81
C ALA A 31 9.17 6.80 8.74
N GLY A 32 9.83 7.92 9.07
CA GLY A 32 11.09 7.90 9.83
C GLY A 32 12.16 7.05 9.13
N MET A 33 12.31 7.24 7.82
CA MET A 33 13.25 6.52 6.97
C MET A 33 14.20 7.47 6.24
N SER A 34 15.40 7.00 5.92
CA SER A 34 16.32 7.74 5.06
C SER A 34 15.73 7.90 3.65
N HIS A 35 15.86 9.09 3.06
CA HIS A 35 15.51 9.36 1.66
C HIS A 35 16.21 8.40 0.67
N SER A 36 17.37 7.84 1.07
CA SER A 36 18.10 6.86 0.27
C SER A 36 17.28 5.59 0.00
N VAL A 37 16.31 5.23 0.84
CA VAL A 37 15.45 4.05 0.62
C VAL A 37 14.68 4.18 -0.70
N PHE A 38 14.02 5.32 -0.92
CA PHE A 38 13.25 5.56 -2.14
C PHE A 38 14.16 5.83 -3.33
N SER A 39 15.22 6.64 -3.17
CA SER A 39 16.20 6.87 -4.24
C SER A 39 16.82 5.56 -4.76
N ARG A 40 17.09 4.61 -3.87
CA ARG A 40 17.58 3.27 -4.23
C ARG A 40 16.49 2.41 -4.87
N ALA A 41 15.26 2.46 -4.38
CA ALA A 41 14.12 1.77 -5.00
C ALA A 41 13.91 2.22 -6.46
N ARG A 42 13.97 3.54 -6.73
CA ARG A 42 13.92 4.11 -8.09
C ARG A 42 15.05 3.59 -9.00
N LYS A 43 16.17 3.16 -8.43
CA LYS A 43 17.32 2.56 -9.13
C LYS A 43 17.27 1.03 -9.21
N GLY A 44 16.18 0.40 -8.76
CA GLY A 44 16.02 -1.07 -8.80
C GLY A 44 16.41 -1.82 -7.54
N PHE A 45 16.74 -1.12 -6.46
CA PHE A 45 17.02 -1.75 -5.16
C PHE A 45 15.79 -1.68 -4.27
N LEU A 46 14.92 -2.68 -4.41
CA LEU A 46 13.65 -2.73 -3.68
C LEU A 46 13.84 -2.78 -2.16
N PRO A 47 12.94 -2.12 -1.39
CA PRO A 47 12.98 -2.13 0.07
C PRO A 47 12.83 -3.54 0.65
N LYS A 48 13.38 -3.74 1.85
CA LYS A 48 13.29 -4.99 2.61
C LYS A 48 12.16 -4.91 3.64
N TRP A 49 11.84 -6.04 4.28
CA TRP A 49 10.75 -6.22 5.25
C TRP A 49 10.48 -5.02 6.15
N GLN A 50 11.49 -4.53 6.88
CA GLN A 50 11.31 -3.42 7.82
C GLN A 50 10.92 -2.10 7.12
N ALA A 51 11.52 -1.80 5.97
CA ALA A 51 11.18 -0.61 5.20
C ALA A 51 9.78 -0.75 4.59
N CYS A 52 9.43 -1.92 4.04
CA CYS A 52 8.08 -2.20 3.54
C CYS A 52 7.02 -2.07 4.62
N ALA A 53 7.27 -2.56 5.84
CA ALA A 53 6.33 -2.43 6.96
C ALA A 53 6.11 -0.97 7.36
N LYS A 54 7.19 -0.16 7.38
CA LYS A 54 7.10 1.28 7.62
C LYS A 54 6.27 1.98 6.53
N ILE A 55 6.56 1.71 5.26
CA ILE A 55 5.78 2.22 4.12
C ILE A 55 4.29 1.87 4.29
N ALA A 56 4.00 0.61 4.62
CA ALA A 56 2.62 0.14 4.80
C ALA A 56 1.88 0.92 5.89
N SER A 57 2.53 1.08 7.05
CA SER A 57 1.95 1.81 8.17
C SER A 57 1.69 3.28 7.85
N THR A 58 2.62 3.95 7.16
CA THR A 58 2.52 5.36 6.82
C THR A 58 1.46 5.64 5.75
N LEU A 59 1.28 4.73 4.80
CA LEU A 59 0.27 4.85 3.74
C LEU A 59 -1.09 4.27 4.15
N HIS A 60 -1.20 3.72 5.37
CA HIS A 60 -2.38 3.00 5.84
C HIS A 60 -2.86 1.92 4.87
N VAL A 61 -1.91 1.15 4.33
CA VAL A 61 -2.17 0.02 3.43
C VAL A 61 -1.87 -1.30 4.13
N ASN A 62 -2.55 -2.38 3.69
CA ASN A 62 -2.24 -3.71 4.16
C ASN A 62 -0.77 -4.05 3.82
N PRO A 63 0.08 -4.42 4.80
CA PRO A 63 1.49 -4.70 4.58
C PRO A 63 1.74 -5.84 3.57
N VAL A 64 0.81 -6.78 3.45
CA VAL A 64 0.87 -7.87 2.46
C VAL A 64 1.00 -7.32 1.03
N VAL A 65 0.26 -6.25 0.70
CA VAL A 65 0.34 -5.57 -0.62
C VAL A 65 1.74 -5.02 -0.88
N VAL A 66 2.33 -4.36 0.12
CA VAL A 66 3.68 -3.77 -0.01
C VAL A 66 4.75 -4.86 -0.13
N PHE A 67 4.59 -5.97 0.59
CA PHE A 67 5.51 -7.11 0.52
C PHE A 67 5.45 -7.80 -0.84
N MET A 68 4.26 -7.99 -1.42
CA MET A 68 4.12 -8.51 -2.78
C MET A 68 4.71 -7.55 -3.80
N ALA A 69 4.40 -6.25 -3.70
CA ALA A 69 4.93 -5.24 -4.60
C ALA A 69 6.47 -5.22 -4.56
N ALA A 70 7.07 -5.34 -3.38
CA ALA A 70 8.53 -5.40 -3.21
C ALA A 70 9.15 -6.77 -3.57
N GLY A 71 8.32 -7.75 -3.95
CA GLY A 71 8.75 -9.11 -4.29
C GLY A 71 9.30 -9.92 -3.11
N LEU A 72 8.91 -9.56 -1.88
CA LEU A 72 9.30 -10.27 -0.65
C LEU A 72 8.44 -11.51 -0.40
N ILE A 73 7.23 -11.52 -0.96
CA ILE A 73 6.33 -12.68 -0.99
C ILE A 73 5.78 -12.86 -2.42
N PRO A 74 5.36 -14.08 -2.81
CA PRO A 74 4.81 -14.33 -4.14
C PRO A 74 3.58 -13.47 -4.42
N PRO A 75 3.40 -12.98 -5.65
CA PRO A 75 2.15 -12.33 -6.04
C PRO A 75 1.01 -13.35 -6.00
N SER A 76 -0.13 -12.95 -5.46
CA SER A 76 -1.35 -13.73 -5.51
C SER A 76 -2.19 -13.23 -6.69
N PRO A 77 -2.47 -14.08 -7.71
CA PRO A 77 -3.23 -13.66 -8.90
C PRO A 77 -4.66 -13.23 -8.55
N ASP A 78 -5.21 -13.74 -7.44
CA ASP A 78 -6.55 -13.42 -6.95
C ASP A 78 -6.57 -12.25 -5.95
N LEU A 79 -5.47 -11.50 -5.83
CA LEU A 79 -5.39 -10.39 -4.90
C LEU A 79 -6.09 -9.15 -5.44
N ASP A 80 -7.31 -8.92 -4.99
CA ASP A 80 -7.97 -7.63 -5.11
C ASP A 80 -7.39 -6.64 -4.07
N THR A 81 -6.55 -5.72 -4.54
CA THR A 81 -5.89 -4.73 -3.68
C THR A 81 -6.84 -3.75 -3.02
N GLU A 82 -7.97 -3.42 -3.66
CA GLU A 82 -8.97 -2.52 -3.06
C GLU A 82 -9.80 -3.26 -2.01
N PHE A 83 -10.09 -4.56 -2.23
CA PHE A 83 -10.69 -5.39 -1.20
C PHE A 83 -9.75 -5.60 0.00
N GLU A 84 -8.46 -5.82 -0.21
CA GLU A 84 -7.48 -5.89 0.88
C GLU A 84 -7.39 -4.59 1.67
N ARG A 85 -7.46 -3.45 0.98
CA ARG A 85 -7.52 -2.14 1.61
C ARG A 85 -8.80 -1.97 2.42
N LEU A 86 -9.95 -2.35 1.88
CA LEU A 86 -11.23 -2.31 2.60
C LEU A 86 -11.16 -3.14 3.88
N LYS A 87 -10.66 -4.38 3.82
CA LYS A 87 -10.45 -5.24 5.00
C LYS A 87 -9.55 -4.57 6.04
N TYR A 88 -8.46 -3.96 5.60
CA TYR A 88 -7.53 -3.26 6.49
C TYR A 88 -8.20 -2.06 7.19
N ILE A 89 -8.85 -1.18 6.42
CA ILE A 89 -9.58 -0.02 6.96
C ILE A 89 -10.68 -0.49 7.92
N TYR A 90 -11.48 -1.48 7.52
CA TYR A 90 -12.52 -2.06 8.36
C TYR A 90 -11.95 -2.57 9.71
N GLY A 91 -10.82 -3.29 9.67
CA GLY A 91 -10.12 -3.79 10.85
C GLY A 91 -9.66 -2.69 11.81
N LEU A 92 -9.21 -1.55 11.30
CA LEU A 92 -8.74 -0.41 12.11
C LEU A 92 -9.85 0.40 12.79
N THR A 93 -11.11 0.23 12.38
CA THR A 93 -12.22 1.05 12.89
C THR A 93 -12.98 0.39 14.05
N SER A 94 -13.66 1.22 14.86
CA SER A 94 -14.53 0.75 15.95
C SER A 94 -15.77 0.02 15.43
N ALA A 95 -16.38 -0.83 16.25
CA ALA A 95 -17.59 -1.57 15.89
C ALA A 95 -18.72 -0.66 15.34
N GLY A 96 -18.91 0.52 15.93
CA GLY A 96 -19.90 1.49 15.45
C GLY A 96 -19.59 2.07 14.06
N ASN A 97 -18.31 2.27 13.72
CA ASN A 97 -17.90 2.76 12.41
C ASN A 97 -17.89 1.66 11.35
N ARG A 98 -17.60 0.41 11.73
CA ARG A 98 -17.73 -0.76 10.84
C ARG A 98 -19.13 -0.89 10.27
N HIS A 99 -20.18 -0.70 11.09
CA HIS A 99 -21.56 -0.72 10.62
C HIS A 99 -21.85 0.37 9.59
N LYS A 100 -21.29 1.58 9.77
CA LYS A 100 -21.44 2.67 8.79
C LYS A 100 -20.74 2.35 7.46
N ILE A 101 -19.55 1.75 7.51
CA ILE A 101 -18.82 1.33 6.30
C ILE A 101 -19.64 0.32 5.51
N VAL A 102 -20.21 -0.70 6.17
CA VAL A 102 -21.08 -1.69 5.52
C VAL A 102 -22.31 -1.01 4.91
N LYS A 103 -22.97 -0.13 5.65
CA LYS A 103 -24.17 0.58 5.16
C LYS A 103 -23.89 1.41 3.89
N VAL A 104 -22.73 2.06 3.81
CA VAL A 104 -22.33 2.80 2.60
C VAL A 104 -22.10 1.84 1.43
N ALA A 105 -21.47 0.68 1.67
CA ALA A 105 -21.29 -0.33 0.63
C ALA A 105 -22.62 -0.90 0.14
N GLU A 106 -23.58 -1.15 1.03
CA GLU A 106 -24.95 -1.59 0.68
C GLU A 106 -25.67 -0.58 -0.22
N ILE A 107 -25.59 0.72 0.09
CA ILE A 107 -26.19 1.78 -0.73
C ILE A 107 -25.62 1.77 -2.16
N ILE A 108 -24.30 1.62 -2.30
CA ILE A 108 -23.65 1.60 -3.62
C ILE A 108 -24.10 0.39 -4.44
N VAL A 109 -24.28 -0.78 -3.80
CA VAL A 109 -24.73 -2.01 -4.47
C VAL A 109 -26.20 -1.92 -4.90
N ASP A 110 -27.05 -1.25 -4.13
CA ASP A 110 -28.46 -1.04 -4.48
C ASP A 110 -28.66 -0.03 -5.62
N GLU A 111 -27.66 0.80 -5.93
CA GLU A 111 -27.66 1.79 -7.01
C GLU A 111 -27.16 1.25 -8.37
N ASP A 112 -26.56 0.06 -8.39
CA ASP A 112 -26.12 -0.68 -9.60
C ASP A 112 -27.21 -1.62 -10.16
#